data_AF-A0A8B6FMJ1-F1
#
_entry.id   AF-A0A8B6FMJ1-F1
#
_cell.length_a   1.000
_cell.length_b   1.000
_cell.length_c   1.000
_cell.angle_alpha   90.00
_cell.angle_beta   90.00
_cell.angle_gamma   90.00
#
_symmetry.space_group_name_H-M   'P 1'
#
loop_
_entity.id
_entity.type
_entity.pdbx_description
1 polymer ?
#
loop_
_entity_poly.entity_id
_entity_poly.type
_entity_poly.pdbx_seq_one_letter_code
_entity_poly.pdbx_strand_id
1 'polypeptide(L)'
;MAADVYGRVVSSSDFNSEISDLNGTTNIENEPDGLQEVHDDTFREYLPQNSQIVQILTEINTPSRSYVNNNDAIDEYSETQNSQIADFVPNQEFISLLDQELSDLPRDSYVLKLIELTHDSENTITWYRTILASRAKSIQGCPTGKLFTRKSTNRSSSTQKYAKDCYLIYMFINGDDSSIDDVFRKVDHNSISDQSKTVTHECNIIEMRVTVQTLLERVVLLEKNEIENKRIIKNIKTENDKLKTELSSTNERLNQHLINCERKFTQYDANHKLINQQSKAIGEFDFNSYTANVKRF
;
A
#
# COMPACT_ATOMS: atom_id res chain seq x y z
N MET A 1 29.75 19.02 -61.24
CA MET A 1 29.17 17.97 -60.38
C MET A 1 30.35 17.41 -59.57
N ALA A 2 30.82 18.04 -58.48
CA ALA A 2 30.21 18.15 -57.13
C ALA A 2 29.73 16.77 -56.64
N ALA A 3 30.26 16.17 -55.56
CA ALA A 3 30.70 16.78 -54.31
C ALA A 3 31.90 16.05 -53.63
N ASP A 4 32.77 16.88 -53.04
CA ASP A 4 33.60 16.60 -51.87
C ASP A 4 32.76 16.19 -50.66
N VAL A 5 33.33 15.43 -49.70
CA VAL A 5 33.41 15.83 -48.29
C VAL A 5 34.53 15.05 -47.59
N TYR A 6 35.54 15.81 -47.14
CA TYR A 6 36.57 15.46 -46.17
C TYR A 6 36.02 15.51 -44.73
N GLY A 7 36.62 14.70 -43.84
CA GLY A 7 36.58 14.91 -42.38
C GLY A 7 37.60 13.98 -41.72
N ARG A 8 38.90 14.31 -41.73
CA ARG A 8 39.66 15.14 -40.76
C ARG A 8 39.55 14.65 -39.31
N VAL A 9 40.54 13.85 -38.96
CA VAL A 9 40.98 13.48 -37.62
C VAL A 9 41.56 14.72 -36.93
N VAL A 10 41.17 14.97 -35.68
CA VAL A 10 41.88 15.88 -34.76
C VAL A 10 42.03 15.17 -33.42
N SER A 11 43.28 15.00 -33.01
CA SER A 11 43.72 14.62 -31.67
C SER A 11 44.13 15.88 -30.91
N SER A 12 43.84 15.96 -29.61
CA SER A 12 44.54 16.72 -28.55
C SER A 12 43.87 16.27 -27.24
N SER A 13 44.51 15.46 -26.39
CA SER A 13 45.53 15.84 -25.40
C SER A 13 45.02 16.81 -24.33
N ASP A 14 45.41 16.50 -23.09
CA ASP A 14 45.49 17.38 -21.91
C ASP A 14 44.23 17.53 -21.05
N PHE A 15 44.19 16.80 -19.93
CA PHE A 15 44.20 17.38 -18.57
C PHE A 15 44.37 16.28 -17.50
N ASN A 16 45.59 16.17 -16.97
CA ASN A 16 45.89 15.58 -15.66
C ASN A 16 46.06 16.74 -14.66
N SER A 17 45.41 16.64 -13.49
CA SER A 17 45.81 17.23 -12.19
C SER A 17 44.76 16.75 -11.18
N GLU A 18 45.01 15.78 -10.29
CA GLU A 18 45.95 15.81 -9.16
C GLU A 18 45.72 17.06 -8.28
N ILE A 19 44.80 16.96 -7.31
CA ILE A 19 44.86 17.73 -6.05
C ILE A 19 44.49 16.78 -4.90
N SER A 20 45.53 16.44 -4.17
CA SER A 20 45.60 15.88 -2.82
C SER A 20 45.17 16.89 -1.74
N ASP A 21 44.76 16.33 -0.59
CA ASP A 21 44.97 16.80 0.78
C ASP A 21 44.71 18.28 1.12
N LEU A 22 43.73 18.52 1.99
CA LEU A 22 43.81 19.58 3.00
C LEU A 22 42.96 19.21 4.23
N ASN A 23 43.65 18.62 5.21
CA ASN A 23 43.28 18.68 6.63
C ASN A 23 43.40 20.14 7.11
N GLY A 24 42.36 20.63 7.79
CA GLY A 24 42.34 21.95 8.41
C GLY A 24 41.53 21.94 9.71
N THR A 25 42.17 21.53 10.80
CA THR A 25 41.77 21.80 12.18
C THR A 25 41.73 23.30 12.47
N THR A 26 40.61 23.81 12.98
CA THR A 26 40.57 25.00 13.83
C THR A 26 39.65 24.78 15.01
N ASN A 27 40.25 24.95 16.19
CA ASN A 27 39.64 24.93 17.51
C ASN A 27 38.97 26.28 17.83
N ILE A 28 37.83 26.18 18.53
CA ILE A 28 37.40 26.93 19.72
C ILE A 28 37.31 28.46 19.61
N GLU A 29 36.08 28.98 19.74
CA GLU A 29 35.79 30.11 20.63
C GLU A 29 34.34 30.07 21.13
N ASN A 30 34.17 30.60 22.35
CA ASN A 30 33.10 30.37 23.30
C ASN A 30 31.89 31.31 23.17
N GLU A 31 30.76 30.82 23.70
CA GLU A 31 29.65 31.54 24.36
C GLU A 31 28.69 32.43 23.53
N PRO A 32 27.48 32.77 24.03
CA PRO A 32 26.85 32.42 25.33
C PRO A 32 25.43 31.83 25.24
N ASP A 33 25.01 31.36 26.41
CA ASP A 33 23.64 31.08 26.86
C ASP A 33 22.54 32.00 26.31
N GLY A 34 21.39 31.38 26.06
CA GLY A 34 20.10 31.99 26.37
C GLY A 34 19.14 32.15 25.20
N LEU A 35 18.44 31.07 24.82
CA LEU A 35 17.12 31.15 24.20
C LEU A 35 16.23 29.98 24.64
N GLN A 36 15.53 30.22 25.75
CA GLN A 36 14.07 30.10 25.89
C GLN A 36 13.39 28.94 25.14
N GLU A 37 13.11 27.86 25.87
CA GLU A 37 12.15 26.82 25.47
C GLU A 37 10.78 27.45 25.21
N VAL A 38 10.39 27.47 23.94
CA VAL A 38 8.99 27.63 23.53
C VAL A 38 8.44 26.20 23.39
N HIS A 39 7.64 25.79 24.37
CA HIS A 39 6.81 24.59 24.27
C HIS A 39 5.74 24.81 23.19
N ASP A 40 6.00 24.32 21.98
CA ASP A 40 4.97 24.08 20.97
C ASP A 40 4.36 22.69 21.19
N ASP A 41 3.42 22.60 22.12
CA ASP A 41 2.48 21.49 22.23
C ASP A 41 1.47 21.56 21.08
N THR A 42 1.87 21.18 19.87
CA THR A 42 0.90 20.83 18.81
C THR A 42 1.44 19.79 17.84
N PHE A 43 1.98 18.68 18.35
CA PHE A 43 2.07 17.44 17.58
C PHE A 43 0.79 16.63 17.76
N ARG A 44 -0.26 16.99 16.99
CA ARG A 44 -1.39 16.08 16.76
C ARG A 44 -0.91 15.01 15.79
N GLU A 45 -0.71 13.82 16.35
CA GLU A 45 -0.53 12.57 15.63
C GLU A 45 -1.72 12.34 14.69
N TYR A 46 -1.52 12.64 13.40
CA TYR A 46 -2.46 12.27 12.34
C TYR A 46 -2.29 10.78 12.07
N LEU A 47 -3.04 9.95 12.79
CA LEU A 47 -3.33 8.59 12.36
C LEU A 47 -4.28 8.66 11.16
N PRO A 48 -3.93 8.12 9.98
CA PRO A 48 -4.89 7.97 8.90
C PRO A 48 -5.94 6.94 9.32
N GLN A 49 -7.13 7.42 9.68
CA GLN A 49 -8.31 6.57 9.75
C GLN A 49 -8.59 6.03 8.35
N ASN A 50 -8.30 4.75 8.12
CA ASN A 50 -8.82 3.98 7.00
C ASN A 50 -10.36 3.98 7.05
N SER A 51 -10.98 5.01 6.46
CA SER A 51 -12.44 5.22 6.52
C SER A 51 -13.23 4.18 5.72
N GLN A 52 -12.58 3.37 4.89
CA GLN A 52 -13.24 2.33 4.11
C GLN A 52 -13.58 1.08 4.95
N ILE A 53 -12.78 0.76 5.97
CA ILE A 53 -13.01 -0.43 6.81
C ILE A 53 -14.24 -0.26 7.71
N VAL A 54 -14.50 0.97 8.18
CA VAL A 54 -15.68 1.27 9.01
C VAL A 54 -16.96 1.32 8.17
N GLN A 55 -16.91 1.79 6.92
CA GLN A 55 -18.10 1.87 6.07
C GLN A 55 -18.65 0.49 5.67
N ILE A 56 -17.77 -0.48 5.35
CA ILE A 56 -18.21 -1.84 5.01
C ILE A 56 -18.91 -2.53 6.19
N LEU A 57 -18.47 -2.27 7.43
CA LEU A 57 -19.05 -2.91 8.61
C LEU A 57 -20.37 -2.27 9.09
N THR A 58 -20.63 -1.01 8.72
CA THR A 58 -21.85 -0.31 9.16
C THR A 58 -23.07 -0.63 8.27
N GLU A 59 -22.87 -0.96 6.99
CA GLU A 59 -23.97 -1.29 6.07
C GLU A 59 -24.55 -2.71 6.28
N ILE A 60 -23.82 -3.61 6.94
CA ILE A 60 -24.23 -5.01 7.16
C ILE A 60 -25.33 -5.14 8.25
N ASN A 61 -25.61 -4.09 9.03
CA ASN A 61 -26.53 -4.14 10.17
C ASN A 61 -27.96 -3.62 9.91
N THR A 62 -28.41 -3.51 8.65
CA THR A 62 -29.82 -3.16 8.37
C THR A 62 -30.61 -4.36 7.82
N PRO A 63 -31.60 -4.89 8.57
CA PRO A 63 -32.44 -5.97 8.08
C PRO A 63 -33.57 -5.40 7.19
N SER A 64 -33.37 -5.37 5.88
CA SER A 64 -34.46 -5.15 4.91
C SER A 64 -35.07 -6.48 4.50
N ARG A 65 -36.20 -6.77 5.12
CA ARG A 65 -37.05 -7.95 4.93
C ARG A 65 -37.94 -7.75 3.70
N SER A 66 -37.79 -8.59 2.68
CA SER A 66 -38.85 -8.82 1.70
C SER A 66 -38.98 -10.32 1.41
N TYR A 67 -40.22 -10.79 1.52
CA TYR A 67 -40.62 -12.18 1.38
C TYR A 67 -40.67 -12.57 -0.09
N VAL A 68 -40.03 -13.68 -0.47
CA VAL A 68 -40.53 -14.52 -1.56
C VAL A 68 -40.41 -15.98 -1.13
N ASN A 69 -41.58 -16.58 -1.01
CA ASN A 69 -41.86 -17.98 -0.74
C ASN A 69 -41.72 -18.76 -2.05
N ASN A 70 -41.16 -19.96 -2.03
CA ASN A 70 -41.56 -21.09 -2.89
C ASN A 70 -40.95 -22.39 -2.36
N ASN A 71 -41.85 -23.30 -1.99
CA ASN A 71 -41.56 -24.70 -1.71
C ASN A 71 -41.30 -25.44 -3.04
N ASP A 72 -40.39 -26.43 -3.04
CA ASP A 72 -40.78 -27.83 -3.15
C ASP A 72 -39.58 -28.79 -3.05
N ALA A 73 -39.75 -29.74 -2.13
CA ALA A 73 -39.23 -31.12 -2.06
C ALA A 73 -37.73 -31.41 -2.27
N ILE A 74 -37.05 -31.88 -1.21
CA ILE A 74 -36.17 -33.07 -1.21
C ILE A 74 -36.01 -33.57 0.25
N ASP A 75 -36.06 -34.90 0.38
CA ASP A 75 -36.24 -35.72 1.58
C ASP A 75 -35.13 -35.66 2.66
N GLU A 76 -35.60 -35.49 3.89
CA GLU A 76 -35.36 -36.29 5.11
C GLU A 76 -34.04 -37.08 5.25
N TYR A 77 -33.12 -36.56 6.08
CA TYR A 77 -32.34 -37.34 7.05
C TYR A 77 -32.01 -36.49 8.29
N SER A 78 -32.24 -37.08 9.47
CA SER A 78 -32.43 -36.42 10.76
C SER A 78 -31.17 -35.88 11.45
N GLU A 79 -31.31 -34.63 11.92
CA GLU A 79 -30.91 -34.03 13.20
C GLU A 79 -29.64 -34.49 13.95
N THR A 80 -28.70 -33.55 14.15
CA THR A 80 -28.36 -33.12 15.53
C THR A 80 -27.95 -31.64 15.55
N GLN A 81 -28.84 -30.83 16.14
CA GLN A 81 -28.67 -29.50 16.75
C GLN A 81 -27.44 -28.64 16.37
N ASN A 82 -27.70 -27.56 15.64
CA ASN A 82 -27.17 -26.22 15.94
C ASN A 82 -28.05 -25.16 15.27
N SER A 83 -29.06 -24.72 16.00
CA SER A 83 -29.96 -23.64 15.58
C SER A 83 -29.28 -22.29 15.77
N GLN A 84 -29.38 -21.44 14.74
CA GLN A 84 -29.03 -20.01 14.70
C GLN A 84 -27.55 -19.65 14.45
N ILE A 85 -27.07 -19.92 13.24
CA ILE A 85 -26.04 -19.08 12.63
C ILE A 85 -26.63 -18.65 11.29
N ALA A 86 -26.95 -17.36 11.12
CA ALA A 86 -27.15 -16.81 9.79
C ALA A 86 -25.88 -17.11 9.00
N ASP A 87 -25.99 -17.81 7.86
CA ASP A 87 -24.88 -18.25 7.02
C ASP A 87 -24.05 -17.04 6.55
N PHE A 88 -23.10 -16.62 7.40
CA PHE A 88 -22.05 -15.71 7.03
C PHE A 88 -21.11 -16.51 6.13
N VAL A 89 -21.33 -16.42 4.82
CA VAL A 89 -20.37 -16.83 3.80
C VAL A 89 -19.51 -15.60 3.51
N PRO A 90 -18.25 -15.55 3.99
CA PRO A 90 -17.39 -14.40 3.73
C PRO A 90 -17.18 -14.22 2.22
N ASN A 91 -17.19 -12.96 1.77
CA ASN A 91 -17.00 -12.60 0.36
C ASN A 91 -15.60 -13.02 -0.17
N GLN A 92 -15.47 -13.24 -1.48
CA GLN A 92 -14.21 -13.55 -2.15
C GLN A 92 -13.10 -12.51 -1.88
N GLU A 93 -13.49 -11.25 -1.68
CA GLU A 93 -12.58 -10.16 -1.30
C GLU A 93 -11.95 -10.39 0.08
N PHE A 94 -12.71 -10.94 1.03
CA PHE A 94 -12.20 -11.25 2.37
C PHE A 94 -11.16 -12.37 2.34
N ILE A 95 -11.36 -13.38 1.49
CA ILE A 95 -10.35 -14.44 1.29
C ILE A 95 -9.06 -13.85 0.72
N SER A 96 -9.19 -12.96 -0.28
CA SER A 96 -8.04 -12.35 -0.93
C SER A 96 -7.23 -11.49 0.05
N LEU A 97 -7.91 -10.78 0.95
CA LEU A 97 -7.30 -10.04 2.05
C LEU A 97 -6.55 -10.97 3.02
N LEU A 98 -7.17 -12.08 3.44
CA LEU A 98 -6.51 -13.06 4.31
C LEU A 98 -5.26 -13.64 3.64
N ASP A 99 -5.35 -14.06 2.37
CA ASP A 99 -4.21 -14.62 1.64
C ASP A 99 -3.05 -13.61 1.52
N GLN A 100 -3.37 -12.33 1.31
CA GLN A 100 -2.38 -11.26 1.24
C GLN A 100 -1.71 -11.00 2.61
N GLU A 101 -2.51 -10.77 3.66
CA GLU A 101 -2.01 -10.42 4.99
C GLU A 101 -1.25 -11.56 5.69
N LEU A 102 -1.52 -12.80 5.29
CA LEU A 102 -0.90 -13.99 5.87
C LEU A 102 0.29 -14.51 5.05
N SER A 103 0.58 -13.90 3.91
CA SER A 103 1.68 -14.31 3.04
C SER A 103 3.05 -14.16 3.72
N ASP A 104 3.93 -15.14 3.50
CA ASP A 104 5.34 -15.14 3.95
C ASP A 104 5.57 -14.98 5.47
N LEU A 105 4.53 -15.23 6.29
CA LEU A 105 4.66 -15.16 7.75
C LEU A 105 5.21 -16.47 8.34
N PRO A 106 6.07 -16.40 9.38
CA PRO A 106 6.45 -17.58 10.15
C PRO A 106 5.25 -18.12 10.93
N ARG A 107 5.28 -19.42 11.26
CA ARG A 107 4.16 -20.17 11.88
C ARG A 107 3.43 -19.42 12.99
N ASP A 108 4.15 -18.94 14.00
CA ASP A 108 3.53 -18.31 15.17
C ASP A 108 2.90 -16.96 14.82
N SER A 109 3.55 -16.16 13.99
CA SER A 109 3.01 -14.89 13.49
C SER A 109 1.79 -15.11 12.59
N TYR A 110 1.82 -16.12 11.72
CA TYR A 110 0.67 -16.50 10.89
C TYR A 110 -0.56 -16.83 11.75
N VAL A 111 -0.37 -17.67 12.77
CA VAL A 111 -1.46 -18.10 13.65
C VAL A 111 -2.06 -16.93 14.42
N LEU A 112 -1.21 -16.08 15.01
CA LEU A 112 -1.67 -14.89 15.73
C LEU A 112 -2.41 -13.91 14.80
N LYS A 113 -1.85 -13.66 13.61
CA LYS A 113 -2.44 -12.75 12.63
C LYS A 113 -3.77 -13.25 12.10
N LEU A 114 -3.90 -14.54 11.82
CA LEU A 114 -5.17 -15.14 11.38
C LEU A 114 -6.25 -15.04 12.46
N ILE A 115 -5.92 -15.29 13.73
CA ILE A 115 -6.84 -15.13 14.85
C ILE A 115 -7.27 -13.66 14.99
N GLU A 116 -6.33 -12.72 14.87
CA GLU A 116 -6.60 -11.28 14.89
C GLU A 116 -7.58 -10.86 13.78
N LEU A 117 -7.28 -11.21 12.53
CA LEU A 117 -8.07 -10.84 11.34
C LEU A 117 -9.47 -11.46 11.30
N THR A 118 -9.65 -12.60 11.97
CA THR A 118 -10.94 -13.30 12.07
C THR A 118 -11.66 -13.04 13.40
N HIS A 119 -11.12 -12.16 14.23
CA HIS A 119 -11.65 -11.81 15.55
C HIS A 119 -11.91 -13.04 16.45
N ASP A 120 -10.98 -14.00 16.45
CA ASP A 120 -11.06 -15.27 17.20
C ASP A 120 -12.32 -16.11 16.88
N SER A 121 -12.94 -15.89 15.70
CA SER A 121 -14.11 -16.64 15.25
C SER A 121 -13.72 -18.03 14.74
N GLU A 122 -14.04 -19.06 15.53
CA GLU A 122 -13.83 -20.47 15.16
C GLU A 122 -14.47 -20.82 13.81
N ASN A 123 -15.68 -20.30 13.55
CA ASN A 123 -16.41 -20.54 12.30
C ASN A 123 -15.66 -19.98 11.10
N THR A 124 -15.18 -18.73 11.20
CA THR A 124 -14.44 -18.06 10.12
C THR A 124 -13.12 -18.77 9.83
N ILE A 125 -12.39 -19.17 10.86
CA ILE A 125 -11.13 -19.92 10.70
C ILE A 125 -11.39 -21.30 10.09
N THR A 126 -12.43 -22.02 10.55
CA THR A 126 -12.78 -23.33 10.00
C THR A 126 -13.22 -23.25 8.54
N TRP A 127 -13.92 -22.17 8.17
CA TRP A 127 -14.29 -21.90 6.79
C TRP A 127 -13.06 -21.61 5.92
N TYR A 128 -12.16 -20.72 6.35
CA TYR A 128 -10.92 -20.45 5.64
C TYR A 128 -10.05 -21.70 5.49
N ARG A 129 -9.96 -22.53 6.55
CA ARG A 129 -9.32 -23.85 6.51
C ARG A 129 -9.89 -24.76 5.43
N THR A 130 -11.22 -24.74 5.25
CA THR A 130 -11.90 -25.55 4.23
C THR A 130 -11.56 -25.08 2.82
N ILE A 131 -11.44 -23.76 2.60
CA ILE A 131 -11.00 -23.19 1.33
C ILE A 131 -9.56 -23.60 1.02
N LEU A 132 -8.65 -23.45 1.98
CA LEU A 132 -7.25 -23.89 1.83
C LEU A 132 -7.18 -25.38 1.51
N ALA A 133 -7.95 -26.21 2.21
CA ALA A 133 -8.00 -27.65 1.95
C ALA A 133 -8.52 -27.97 0.54
N SER A 134 -9.49 -27.22 0.03
CA SER A 134 -9.97 -27.35 -1.35
C SER A 134 -8.86 -27.06 -2.37
N ARG A 135 -8.09 -25.97 -2.14
CA ARG A 135 -6.93 -25.61 -2.97
C ARG A 135 -5.83 -26.68 -2.92
N ALA A 136 -5.50 -27.17 -1.73
CA ALA A 136 -4.50 -28.21 -1.54
C ALA A 136 -4.84 -29.52 -2.26
N LYS A 137 -6.13 -29.90 -2.31
CA LYS A 137 -6.58 -31.10 -3.04
C LYS A 137 -6.34 -31.06 -4.54
N SER A 138 -6.12 -29.88 -5.12
CA SER A 138 -5.73 -29.73 -6.53
C SER A 138 -4.25 -29.99 -6.79
N ILE A 139 -3.44 -30.17 -5.74
CA ILE A 139 -1.99 -30.40 -5.81
C ILE A 139 -1.71 -31.91 -5.69
N GLN A 140 -0.79 -32.40 -6.53
CA GLN A 140 -0.37 -33.80 -6.50
C GLN A 140 0.27 -34.16 -5.15
N GLY A 141 -0.08 -35.32 -4.59
CA GLY A 141 0.44 -35.78 -3.31
C GLY A 141 -0.35 -35.33 -2.08
N CYS A 142 -1.43 -34.54 -2.26
CA CYS A 142 -2.32 -34.19 -1.15
C CYS A 142 -2.96 -35.46 -0.53
N PRO A 143 -2.93 -35.62 0.81
CA PRO A 143 -3.55 -36.77 1.47
C PRO A 143 -5.03 -36.93 1.13
N THR A 144 -5.44 -38.16 0.81
CA THR A 144 -6.83 -38.52 0.51
C THR A 144 -7.57 -38.72 1.82
N GLY A 145 -8.10 -37.64 2.40
CA GLY A 145 -8.78 -37.70 3.69
C GLY A 145 -9.73 -36.53 3.96
N LYS A 146 -10.48 -36.64 5.07
CA LYS A 146 -11.27 -35.53 5.62
C LYS A 146 -10.42 -34.74 6.62
N LEU A 147 -10.66 -33.43 6.73
CA LEU A 147 -10.00 -32.60 7.73
C LEU A 147 -10.29 -33.12 9.16
N PHE A 148 -9.27 -33.13 10.02
CA PHE A 148 -9.46 -33.44 11.43
C PHE A 148 -10.30 -32.36 12.12
N THR A 149 -11.36 -32.76 12.80
CA THR A 149 -12.04 -31.89 13.78
C THR A 149 -11.21 -31.84 15.05
N ARG A 150 -10.89 -30.64 15.56
CA ARG A 150 -10.03 -30.45 16.73
C ARG A 150 -10.92 -30.09 17.92
N LYS A 151 -10.81 -30.85 19.02
CA LYS A 151 -11.46 -30.50 20.29
C LYS A 151 -10.58 -29.55 21.08
N SER A 152 -11.18 -28.57 21.76
CA SER A 152 -10.48 -27.73 22.74
C SER A 152 -9.88 -28.58 23.85
N THR A 153 -8.73 -28.17 24.36
CA THR A 153 -8.06 -28.78 25.52
C THR A 153 -7.68 -27.69 26.51
N ASN A 154 -7.40 -28.04 27.77
CA ASN A 154 -7.01 -27.08 28.81
C ASN A 154 -5.76 -26.23 28.46
N ARG A 155 -4.98 -26.64 27.46
CA ARG A 155 -3.75 -25.96 27.01
C ARG A 155 -3.89 -25.17 25.71
N SER A 156 -4.98 -25.31 24.97
CA SER A 156 -5.14 -24.71 23.64
C SER A 156 -6.59 -24.73 23.17
N SER A 157 -7.06 -23.59 22.66
CA SER A 157 -8.39 -23.46 22.05
C SER A 157 -8.49 -24.22 20.73
N SER A 158 -9.71 -24.63 20.36
CA SER A 158 -10.06 -25.10 19.02
C SER A 158 -9.62 -24.11 17.95
N THR A 159 -9.89 -22.82 18.15
CA THR A 159 -9.51 -21.72 17.24
C THR A 159 -8.01 -21.72 16.93
N GLN A 160 -7.16 -21.80 17.96
CA GLN A 160 -5.71 -21.83 17.77
C GLN A 160 -5.24 -23.11 17.06
N LYS A 161 -5.90 -24.25 17.30
CA LYS A 161 -5.60 -25.50 16.59
C LYS A 161 -5.98 -25.42 15.11
N TYR A 162 -7.14 -24.87 14.79
CA TYR A 162 -7.55 -24.68 13.41
C TYR A 162 -6.68 -23.67 12.67
N ALA A 163 -6.25 -22.60 13.32
CA ALA A 163 -5.31 -21.65 12.74
C ALA A 163 -3.94 -22.31 12.42
N LYS A 164 -3.46 -23.21 13.28
CA LYS A 164 -2.27 -24.03 13.02
C LYS A 164 -2.46 -24.97 11.83
N ASP A 165 -3.64 -25.60 11.74
CA ASP A 165 -3.97 -26.44 10.58
C ASP A 165 -3.99 -25.61 9.28
N CYS A 166 -4.50 -24.36 9.29
CA CYS A 166 -4.45 -23.46 8.13
C CYS A 166 -3.00 -23.21 7.68
N TYR A 167 -2.09 -22.94 8.62
CA TYR A 167 -0.68 -22.75 8.30
C TYR A 167 -0.05 -23.98 7.63
N LEU A 168 -0.32 -25.19 8.14
CA LEU A 168 0.20 -26.42 7.54
C LEU A 168 -0.30 -26.63 6.11
N ILE A 169 -1.59 -26.35 5.86
CA ILE A 169 -2.16 -26.44 4.51
C ILE A 169 -1.56 -25.36 3.59
N TYR A 170 -1.34 -24.14 4.10
CA TYR A 170 -0.71 -23.06 3.35
C TYR A 170 0.74 -23.40 2.95
N MET A 171 1.54 -23.94 3.87
CA MET A 171 2.90 -24.40 3.57
C MET A 171 2.92 -25.49 2.50
N PHE A 172 1.98 -26.45 2.56
CA PHE A 172 1.80 -27.46 1.53
C PHE A 172 1.46 -26.87 0.15
N ILE A 173 0.57 -25.87 0.11
CA ILE A 173 0.25 -25.16 -1.15
C ILE A 173 1.49 -24.51 -1.78
N ASN A 174 2.42 -24.05 -0.95
CA ASN A 174 3.67 -23.43 -1.39
C ASN A 174 4.83 -24.43 -1.62
N GLY A 175 4.56 -25.73 -1.55
CA GLY A 175 5.53 -26.78 -1.87
C GLY A 175 6.28 -27.40 -0.69
N ASP A 176 5.92 -27.08 0.56
CA ASP A 176 6.44 -27.76 1.74
C ASP A 176 5.46 -28.85 2.21
N ASP A 177 5.79 -30.10 1.94
CA ASP A 177 4.95 -31.26 2.27
C ASP A 177 5.11 -31.78 3.71
N SER A 178 5.94 -31.10 4.50
CA SER A 178 6.17 -31.45 5.90
C SER A 178 4.87 -31.33 6.71
N SER A 179 4.43 -32.44 7.32
CA SER A 179 3.32 -32.48 8.28
C SER A 179 1.90 -32.27 7.73
N ILE A 180 1.67 -32.33 6.41
CA ILE A 180 0.30 -32.24 5.86
C ILE A 180 -0.60 -33.41 6.31
N ASP A 181 -0.01 -34.58 6.56
CA ASP A 181 -0.68 -35.77 7.10
C ASP A 181 -1.30 -35.56 8.49
N ASP A 182 -0.79 -34.60 9.28
CA ASP A 182 -1.30 -34.32 10.63
C ASP A 182 -2.67 -33.61 10.60
N VAL A 183 -3.06 -33.09 9.43
CA VAL A 183 -4.27 -32.30 9.22
C VAL A 183 -5.41 -33.12 8.62
N PHE A 184 -5.08 -34.16 7.85
CA PHE A 184 -6.05 -35.05 7.20
C PHE A 184 -6.16 -36.40 7.93
N ARG A 185 -7.39 -36.86 8.12
CA ARG A 185 -7.64 -38.20 8.67
C ARG A 185 -7.19 -39.25 7.65
N LYS A 186 -6.26 -40.13 8.07
CA LYS A 186 -5.93 -41.35 7.33
C LYS A 186 -7.21 -42.17 7.14
N VAL A 187 -7.51 -42.54 5.90
CA VAL A 187 -8.60 -43.47 5.62
C VAL A 187 -8.21 -44.81 6.20
N ASP A 188 -9.00 -45.33 7.15
CA ASP A 188 -8.78 -46.66 7.69
C ASP A 188 -8.93 -47.66 6.54
N HIS A 189 -7.83 -48.29 6.12
CA HIS A 189 -7.81 -49.27 5.03
C HIS A 189 -8.57 -50.58 5.35
N ASN A 190 -9.36 -50.65 6.43
CA ASN A 190 -10.13 -51.83 6.83
C ASN A 190 -11.53 -51.93 6.20
N SER A 191 -11.87 -51.07 5.25
CA SER A 191 -13.07 -51.18 4.42
C SER A 191 -12.73 -51.20 2.93
N ILE A 192 -11.79 -52.05 2.53
CA ILE A 192 -11.62 -52.44 1.13
C ILE A 192 -12.58 -53.60 0.86
N SER A 193 -13.82 -53.25 0.50
CA SER A 193 -14.69 -54.10 -0.30
C SER A 193 -14.89 -53.40 -1.64
N ASP A 194 -14.33 -54.01 -2.68
CA ASP A 194 -14.73 -53.89 -4.09
C ASP A 194 -15.08 -52.49 -4.59
N GLN A 195 -14.03 -51.76 -4.98
CA GLN A 195 -14.07 -50.93 -6.18
C GLN A 195 -12.65 -50.54 -6.62
N SER A 196 -11.80 -51.54 -6.87
CA SER A 196 -10.75 -51.37 -7.87
C SER A 196 -11.40 -51.42 -9.25
N LYS A 197 -12.21 -50.40 -9.57
CA LYS A 197 -12.40 -50.01 -10.95
C LYS A 197 -11.25 -49.09 -11.25
N THR A 198 -10.32 -49.60 -12.04
CA THR A 198 -9.48 -48.81 -12.92
C THR A 198 -10.32 -47.68 -13.51
N VAL A 199 -10.28 -46.49 -12.90
CA VAL A 199 -10.71 -45.26 -13.55
C VAL A 199 -9.64 -45.02 -14.60
N THR A 200 -9.82 -45.65 -15.75
CA THR A 200 -9.24 -45.18 -16.99
C THR A 200 -9.62 -43.71 -17.07
N HIS A 201 -8.61 -42.84 -17.01
CA HIS A 201 -8.71 -41.44 -17.39
C HIS A 201 -9.16 -41.36 -18.85
N GLU A 202 -10.44 -41.61 -19.12
CA GLU A 202 -11.08 -41.04 -20.30
C GLU A 202 -11.17 -39.55 -20.01
N CYS A 203 -10.11 -38.86 -20.40
CA CYS A 203 -10.07 -37.42 -20.42
C CYS A 203 -11.26 -36.97 -21.27
N ASN A 204 -12.29 -36.39 -20.63
CA ASN A 204 -13.48 -35.96 -21.33
C ASN A 204 -13.09 -34.83 -22.29
N ILE A 205 -12.87 -35.19 -23.56
CA ILE A 205 -12.39 -34.28 -24.62
C ILE A 205 -13.30 -33.04 -24.72
N ILE A 206 -14.58 -33.17 -24.39
CA ILE A 206 -15.54 -32.06 -24.38
C ILE A 206 -15.22 -31.09 -23.24
N GLU A 207 -14.99 -31.59 -22.02
CA GLU A 207 -14.61 -30.76 -20.88
C GLU A 207 -13.29 -30.04 -21.14
N MET A 208 -12.27 -30.75 -21.64
CA MET A 208 -11.00 -30.12 -22.02
C MET A 208 -11.20 -29.00 -23.05
N ARG A 209 -12.03 -29.23 -24.08
CA ARG A 209 -12.31 -28.22 -25.10
C ARG A 209 -12.99 -26.99 -24.51
N VAL A 210 -13.95 -27.17 -23.62
CA VAL A 210 -14.62 -26.06 -22.92
C VAL A 210 -13.62 -25.30 -22.07
N THR A 211 -12.78 -25.99 -21.29
CA THR A 211 -11.73 -25.34 -20.48
C THR A 211 -10.76 -24.53 -21.34
N VAL A 212 -10.27 -25.10 -22.45
CA VAL A 212 -9.37 -24.39 -23.38
C VAL A 212 -10.03 -23.16 -23.98
N GLN A 213 -11.31 -23.25 -24.36
CA GLN A 213 -12.07 -22.12 -24.90
C GLN A 213 -12.23 -21.01 -23.85
N THR A 214 -12.60 -21.35 -22.62
CA THR A 214 -12.72 -20.38 -21.52
C THR A 214 -11.37 -19.73 -21.19
N LEU A 215 -10.28 -20.49 -21.21
CA LEU A 215 -8.94 -19.95 -21.01
C LEU A 215 -8.55 -18.98 -22.13
N LEU A 216 -8.88 -19.30 -23.38
CA LEU A 216 -8.60 -18.42 -24.52
C LEU A 216 -9.36 -17.09 -24.40
N GLU A 217 -10.64 -17.13 -24.04
CA GLU A 217 -11.45 -15.93 -23.81
C GLU A 217 -10.88 -15.07 -22.67
N ARG A 218 -10.43 -15.71 -21.59
CA ARG A 218 -9.80 -15.02 -20.45
C ARG A 218 -8.48 -14.38 -20.86
N VAL A 219 -7.66 -15.03 -21.69
CA VAL A 219 -6.41 -14.46 -22.22
C VAL A 219 -6.70 -13.22 -23.06
N VAL A 220 -7.68 -13.28 -23.98
CA VAL A 220 -8.07 -12.12 -24.81
C VAL A 220 -8.55 -10.95 -23.95
N LEU A 221 -9.30 -11.21 -22.87
CA LEU A 221 -9.73 -10.17 -21.96
C LEU A 221 -8.55 -9.55 -21.21
N LEU A 222 -7.60 -10.37 -20.75
CA LEU A 222 -6.38 -9.90 -20.08
C LEU A 222 -5.52 -9.05 -21.00
N GLU A 223 -5.35 -9.43 -22.27
CA GLU A 223 -4.61 -8.64 -23.26
C GLU A 223 -5.25 -7.26 -23.49
N LYS A 224 -6.59 -7.20 -23.59
CA LYS A 224 -7.33 -5.92 -23.69
C LYS A 224 -7.12 -5.05 -22.46
N ASN A 225 -7.21 -5.64 -21.27
CA ASN A 225 -6.98 -4.93 -20.01
C ASN A 225 -5.54 -4.42 -19.92
N GLU A 226 -4.56 -5.21 -20.36
CA GLU A 226 -3.15 -4.80 -20.39
C GLU A 226 -2.93 -3.59 -21.31
N ILE A 227 -3.55 -3.59 -22.50
CA ILE A 227 -3.49 -2.47 -23.44
C ILE A 227 -4.10 -1.21 -22.84
N GLU A 228 -5.28 -1.31 -22.22
CA GLU A 228 -5.93 -0.15 -21.60
C GLU A 228 -5.14 0.36 -20.39
N ASN A 229 -4.60 -0.54 -19.55
CA ASN A 229 -3.73 -0.14 -18.44
C ASN A 229 -2.47 0.58 -18.93
N LYS A 230 -1.83 0.11 -20.02
CA LYS A 230 -0.70 0.80 -20.65
C LYS A 230 -1.07 2.20 -21.13
N ARG A 231 -2.29 2.37 -21.68
CA ARG A 231 -2.82 3.67 -22.10
C ARG A 231 -3.06 4.60 -20.91
N ILE A 232 -3.68 4.10 -19.83
CA ILE A 232 -3.92 4.86 -18.60
C ILE A 232 -2.59 5.31 -17.97
N ILE A 233 -1.62 4.41 -17.84
CA ILE A 233 -0.27 4.73 -17.33
C ILE A 233 0.38 5.83 -18.16
N LYS A 234 0.28 5.76 -19.50
CA LYS A 234 0.81 6.80 -20.37
C LYS A 234 0.16 8.16 -20.11
N ASN A 235 -1.17 8.19 -19.95
CA ASN A 235 -1.90 9.43 -19.66
C ASN A 235 -1.51 10.02 -18.30
N ILE A 236 -1.47 9.19 -17.26
CA ILE A 236 -1.04 9.61 -15.91
C ILE A 236 0.38 10.18 -15.96
N LYS A 237 1.30 9.55 -16.70
CA LYS A 237 2.67 10.03 -16.87
C LYS A 237 2.70 11.41 -17.53
N THR A 238 1.95 11.61 -18.61
CA THR A 238 1.89 12.91 -19.28
C THR A 238 1.30 14.02 -18.41
N GLU A 239 0.29 13.69 -17.59
CA GLU A 239 -0.30 14.65 -16.65
C GLU A 239 0.66 15.00 -15.51
N ASN A 240 1.41 14.02 -15.00
CA ASN A 240 2.44 14.24 -13.99
C ASN A 240 3.56 15.16 -14.51
N ASP A 241 4.04 14.92 -15.74
CA ASP A 241 5.05 15.77 -16.39
C ASP A 241 4.55 17.21 -16.56
N LYS A 242 3.27 17.38 -16.90
CA LYS A 242 2.63 18.70 -16.98
C LYS A 242 2.58 19.39 -15.61
N LEU A 243 2.09 18.70 -14.57
CA LEU A 243 2.02 19.24 -13.21
C LEU A 243 3.40 19.61 -12.67
N LYS A 244 4.42 18.81 -12.95
CA LYS A 244 5.81 19.10 -12.57
C LYS A 244 6.33 20.39 -13.23
N THR A 245 5.97 20.60 -14.50
CA THR A 245 6.31 21.83 -15.22
C THR A 245 5.58 23.05 -14.64
N GLU A 246 4.28 22.91 -14.35
CA GLU A 246 3.48 23.98 -13.72
C GLU A 246 3.98 24.35 -12.32
N LEU A 247 4.37 23.34 -11.51
CA LEU A 247 4.97 23.54 -10.20
C LEU A 247 6.28 24.33 -10.31
N SER A 248 7.16 23.96 -11.24
CA SER A 248 8.43 24.67 -11.48
C SER A 248 8.19 26.13 -11.90
N SER A 249 7.26 26.37 -12.84
CA SER A 249 6.89 27.71 -13.30
C SER A 249 6.29 28.57 -12.18
N THR A 250 5.45 27.98 -11.33
CA THR A 250 4.84 28.68 -10.19
C THR A 250 5.89 29.06 -9.15
N ASN A 251 6.84 28.17 -8.88
CA ASN A 251 7.93 28.43 -7.95
C ASN A 251 8.86 29.53 -8.45
N GLU A 252 9.17 29.53 -9.75
CA GLU A 252 9.93 30.62 -10.38
C GLU A 252 9.21 31.97 -10.24
N ARG A 253 7.91 32.01 -10.51
CA ARG A 253 7.09 33.23 -10.34
C ARG A 253 7.06 33.70 -8.88
N LEU A 254 6.98 32.78 -7.93
CA LEU A 254 7.01 33.09 -6.50
C LEU A 254 8.37 33.71 -6.10
N ASN A 255 9.48 33.10 -6.54
CA ASN A 255 10.83 33.62 -6.29
C ASN A 255 11.02 35.02 -6.88
N GLN A 256 10.52 35.27 -8.10
CA GLN A 256 10.56 36.61 -8.70
C GLN A 256 9.75 37.63 -7.88
N HIS A 257 8.60 37.22 -7.34
CA HIS A 257 7.81 38.09 -6.47
C HIS A 257 8.53 38.41 -5.16
N LEU A 258 9.19 37.42 -4.53
CA LEU A 258 10.00 37.62 -3.33
C LEU A 258 11.14 38.63 -3.57
N ILE A 259 11.92 38.45 -4.64
CA ILE A 259 12.99 39.37 -5.03
C ILE A 259 12.44 40.80 -5.26
N ASN A 260 11.28 40.92 -5.91
CA ASN A 260 10.66 42.22 -6.14
C ASN A 260 10.16 42.87 -4.83
N CYS A 261 9.64 42.09 -3.89
CA CYS A 261 9.25 42.58 -2.56
C CYS A 261 10.46 43.07 -1.77
N GLU A 262 11.56 42.30 -1.73
CA GLU A 262 12.81 42.70 -1.07
C GLU A 262 13.39 43.99 -1.66
N ARG A 263 13.36 44.13 -3.00
CA ARG A 263 13.79 45.35 -3.68
C ARG A 263 12.96 46.55 -3.26
N LYS A 264 11.63 46.42 -3.24
CA LYS A 264 10.72 47.49 -2.80
C LYS A 264 10.97 47.84 -1.33
N PHE A 265 11.13 46.85 -0.46
CA PHE A 265 11.43 47.08 0.96
C PHE A 265 12.72 47.88 1.14
N THR A 266 13.79 47.48 0.46
CA THR A 266 15.08 48.19 0.48
C THR A 266 14.94 49.63 -0.03
N GLN A 267 14.14 49.84 -1.09
CA GLN A 267 13.86 51.18 -1.61
C GLN A 267 13.08 52.04 -0.61
N TYR A 268 12.07 51.48 0.07
CA TYR A 268 11.33 52.18 1.11
C TYR A 268 12.23 52.57 2.29
N ASP A 269 13.09 51.66 2.75
CA ASP A 269 14.04 51.96 3.83
C ASP A 269 15.01 53.10 3.45
N ALA A 270 15.56 53.07 2.23
CA ALA A 270 16.42 54.13 1.71
C ALA A 270 15.68 55.49 1.62
N ASN A 271 14.45 55.49 1.10
CA ASN A 271 13.62 56.69 1.03
C ASN A 271 13.29 57.23 2.42
N HIS A 272 12.94 56.36 3.37
CA HIS A 272 12.65 56.74 4.75
C HIS A 272 13.88 57.36 5.44
N LYS A 273 15.07 56.79 5.24
CA LYS A 273 16.33 57.37 5.73
C LYS A 273 16.59 58.76 5.13
N LEU A 274 16.37 58.94 3.83
CA LEU A 274 16.53 60.24 3.16
C LEU A 274 15.56 61.29 3.70
N ILE A 275 14.28 60.92 3.88
CA ILE A 275 13.26 61.82 4.45
C ILE A 275 13.68 62.27 5.86
N ASN A 276 14.11 61.33 6.71
CA ASN A 276 14.56 61.66 8.06
C ASN A 276 15.78 62.59 8.06
N GLN A 277 16.73 62.40 7.15
CA GLN A 277 17.87 63.31 6.98
C GLN A 277 17.42 64.72 6.56
N GLN A 278 16.50 64.82 5.60
CA GLN A 278 15.96 66.12 5.14
C GLN A 278 15.17 66.83 6.24
N SER A 279 14.31 66.11 6.98
CA SER A 279 13.57 66.68 8.10
C SER A 279 14.49 67.21 9.20
N LYS A 280 15.60 66.52 9.47
CA LYS A 280 16.62 66.99 10.42
C LYS A 280 17.31 68.27 9.94
N ALA A 281 17.72 68.32 8.67
CA ALA A 281 18.35 69.51 8.09
C ALA A 281 17.43 70.74 8.10
N ILE A 282 16.13 70.55 7.87
CA ILE A 282 15.12 71.63 7.97
C ILE A 282 14.95 72.08 9.43
N GLY A 283 14.89 71.14 10.38
CA GLY A 283 14.76 71.46 11.81
C GLY A 283 15.96 72.21 12.39
N GLU A 284 17.16 71.98 11.85
CA GLU A 284 18.41 72.65 12.23
C GLU A 284 18.62 74.00 11.50
N PHE A 285 17.72 74.38 10.59
CA PHE A 285 17.82 75.63 9.85
C PHE A 285 17.46 76.84 10.74
N ASP A 286 18.48 77.59 11.20
CA ASP A 286 18.28 78.79 12.01
C ASP A 286 17.79 79.98 11.18
N PHE A 287 16.47 80.19 11.20
CA PHE A 287 15.80 81.31 10.53
C PHE A 287 16.24 82.69 11.04
N ASN A 288 16.77 82.80 12.27
CA ASN A 288 17.23 84.08 12.80
C ASN A 288 18.54 84.53 12.15
N SER A 289 19.45 83.60 11.89
CA SER A 289 20.68 83.85 11.12
C SER A 289 20.38 84.26 9.67
N TYR A 290 19.39 83.63 9.04
CA TYR A 290 19.01 83.95 7.66
C TYR A 290 18.37 85.35 7.53
N THR A 291 17.45 85.71 8.44
CA THR A 291 16.78 87.02 8.41
C THR A 291 17.71 88.19 8.77
N ALA A 292 18.74 87.96 9.58
CA ALA A 292 19.75 88.96 9.89
C ALA A 292 20.60 89.35 8.66
N ASN A 293 20.86 88.40 7.75
CA ASN A 293 21.64 88.66 6.54
C ASN A 293 20.81 89.30 5.42
N VAL A 294 19.52 89.01 5.32
CA VAL A 294 18.63 89.63 4.31
C VAL A 294 18.40 91.11 4.59
N LYS A 295 18.39 91.57 5.85
CA LYS A 295 18.22 93.00 6.21
C LYS A 295 19.46 93.88 5.93
N ARG A 296 20.58 93.31 5.49
CA ARG A 296 21.81 94.06 5.17
C ARG A 296 21.91 94.48 3.69
N PHE A 297 20.96 94.07 2.86
CA PHE A 297 20.81 94.52 1.47
C PHE A 297 19.57 95.41 1.35
#